data_AF-A0A3S0DPA5-F1
#
_entry.id   AF-A0A3S0DPA5-F1
#
_cell.length_a   1.000
_cell.length_b   1.000
_cell.length_c   1.000
_cell.angle_alpha   90.00
_cell.angle_beta   90.00
_cell.angle_gamma   90.00
#
_symmetry.space_group_name_H-M   'P 1'
#
loop_
_entity.id
_entity.type
_entity.pdbx_description
1 polymer ?
#
loop_
_entity_poly.entity_id
_entity_poly.type
_entity_poly.pdbx_seq_one_letter_code
_entity_poly.pdbx_strand_id
1 'polypeptide(L)'
;MNEAREKTKFKDALEKLIKGFVEAMRPSAPVPYLGASHGDPLEHTTRAEFIDNVLIALGWMLKKPGGEMIEEARIKDETTLFLDYLGVNPDRRAPQLIVEAKAWSKPMVAASEAAAATEGQSTKFTRIPLIAAAIEHCKAGGAIEASPVTAEWARWIAKLRDYVVGTHAKSGHAVSRAVLTSGQWMVVFTDPANAFINPGDVNTAGIQIFLLENYVEQSAEIFDLLAYHNLVDRPPDYIVVSRARAFLAAGSIKSVHRALWLRRQEGGAHFRIHPQLYLYAAAVVQRVDGVVVTILDDQSENAVPHDMNEFAGHCAAVQAASDALLDAIKSELGELPEVSGVEAFPGFVLPPTKGAILGVVPPRPVPKRALLKSYRLRADEFLLVTGVAAHFLLQEPTVAPCAGHDWGMCDVLRSSKGAGPILARSVKPMSFFRSGEDHHCAHRVVHDRREERCLVMPFEEFLCCRACVLQRVCWAEAELGGLPCGTASPVRRNVANSEKVSIGKRP
;
A
#
# COMPACT_ATOMS: atom_id res chain seq x y z
N MET A 1 5.80 -8.40 -16.98
CA MET A 1 4.62 -7.66 -17.48
C MET A 1 4.79 -7.57 -18.98
N ASN A 2 3.76 -7.83 -19.77
CA ASN A 2 3.89 -7.70 -21.22
C ASN A 2 3.61 -6.24 -21.57
N GLU A 3 4.68 -5.45 -21.71
CA GLU A 3 4.62 -4.01 -21.96
C GLU A 3 3.84 -3.69 -23.25
N ALA A 4 4.04 -4.46 -24.31
CA ALA A 4 3.29 -4.30 -25.56
C ALA A 4 1.78 -4.47 -25.35
N ARG A 5 1.36 -5.46 -24.54
CA ARG A 5 -0.06 -5.65 -24.20
C ARG A 5 -0.63 -4.48 -23.41
N GLU A 6 0.11 -3.94 -22.45
CA GLU A 6 -0.36 -2.80 -21.65
C GLU A 6 -0.40 -1.51 -22.48
N LYS A 7 0.57 -1.30 -23.38
CA LYS A 7 0.53 -0.23 -24.40
C LYS A 7 -0.70 -0.35 -25.29
N THR A 8 -1.03 -1.53 -25.79
CA THR A 8 -2.25 -1.75 -26.58
C THR A 8 -3.51 -1.47 -25.77
N LYS A 9 -3.61 -1.95 -24.54
CA LYS A 9 -4.76 -1.66 -23.66
C LYS A 9 -4.92 -0.17 -23.41
N PHE A 10 -3.81 0.54 -23.16
CA PHE A 10 -3.82 1.98 -22.96
C PHE A 10 -4.30 2.70 -24.22
N LYS A 11 -3.76 2.33 -25.39
CA LYS A 11 -4.20 2.87 -26.69
C LYS A 11 -5.71 2.68 -26.90
N ASP A 12 -6.21 1.47 -26.70
CA ASP A 12 -7.65 1.15 -26.85
C ASP A 12 -8.52 1.94 -25.87
N ALA A 13 -8.07 2.10 -24.61
CA ALA A 13 -8.77 2.86 -23.60
C ALA A 13 -8.80 4.37 -23.94
N LEU A 14 -7.66 4.91 -24.39
CA LEU A 14 -7.51 6.30 -24.78
C LEU A 14 -8.37 6.64 -26.00
N GLU A 15 -8.37 5.79 -27.03
CA GLU A 15 -9.21 5.97 -28.22
C GLU A 15 -10.70 5.99 -27.87
N LYS A 16 -11.17 5.02 -27.05
CA LYS A 16 -12.56 4.97 -26.58
C LYS A 16 -12.92 6.21 -25.77
N LEU A 17 -12.03 6.64 -24.88
CA LEU A 17 -12.22 7.82 -24.05
C LEU A 17 -12.36 9.09 -24.89
N ILE A 18 -11.41 9.33 -25.81
CA ILE A 18 -11.43 10.50 -26.70
C ILE A 18 -12.71 10.51 -27.52
N LYS A 19 -13.07 9.37 -28.14
CA LYS A 19 -14.27 9.26 -28.95
C LYS A 19 -15.53 9.57 -28.13
N GLY A 20 -15.69 8.93 -26.97
CA GLY A 20 -16.84 9.15 -26.10
C GLY A 20 -16.95 10.58 -25.59
N PHE A 21 -15.83 11.18 -25.18
CA PHE A 21 -15.80 12.54 -24.67
C PHE A 21 -16.11 13.57 -25.77
N VAL A 22 -15.51 13.44 -26.94
CA VAL A 22 -15.79 14.32 -28.10
C VAL A 22 -17.24 14.19 -28.58
N GLU A 23 -17.80 12.97 -28.58
CA GLU A 23 -19.20 12.75 -28.91
C GLU A 23 -20.15 13.42 -27.90
N ALA A 24 -19.83 13.34 -26.60
CA ALA A 24 -20.63 13.96 -25.53
C ALA A 24 -20.64 15.49 -25.58
N MET A 25 -19.61 16.12 -26.14
CA MET A 25 -19.53 17.59 -26.30
C MET A 25 -20.19 18.11 -27.58
N ARG A 26 -20.71 17.25 -28.47
CA ARG A 26 -21.35 17.73 -29.70
C ARG A 26 -22.62 18.54 -29.37
N PRO A 27 -22.95 19.59 -30.14
CA PRO A 27 -24.19 20.36 -29.96
C PRO A 27 -25.47 19.50 -30.07
N SER A 28 -25.38 18.36 -30.76
CA SER A 28 -26.47 17.40 -30.90
C SER A 28 -26.58 16.38 -29.76
N ALA A 29 -25.66 16.41 -28.79
CA ALA A 29 -25.65 15.47 -27.68
C ALA A 29 -26.78 15.76 -26.69
N PRO A 30 -27.35 14.72 -26.05
CA PRO A 30 -28.34 14.90 -24.99
C PRO A 30 -27.77 15.75 -23.85
N VAL A 31 -28.52 16.76 -23.42
CA VAL A 31 -28.17 17.55 -22.25
C VAL A 31 -28.42 16.77 -20.96
N PRO A 32 -27.60 16.93 -19.92
CA PRO A 32 -27.74 16.17 -18.67
C PRO A 32 -29.01 16.53 -17.89
N TYR A 33 -29.55 17.73 -18.09
CA TYR A 33 -30.80 18.19 -17.48
C TYR A 33 -31.45 19.31 -18.31
N LEU A 34 -32.76 19.51 -18.12
CA LEU A 34 -33.51 20.59 -18.77
C LEU A 34 -32.97 21.96 -18.32
N GLY A 35 -32.53 22.78 -19.29
CA GLY A 35 -31.94 24.11 -19.04
C GLY A 35 -30.41 24.13 -18.99
N ALA A 36 -29.73 22.99 -19.16
CA ALA A 36 -28.29 22.99 -19.39
C ALA A 36 -27.96 23.56 -20.77
N SER A 37 -26.91 24.38 -20.86
CA SER A 37 -26.37 24.87 -22.12
C SER A 37 -25.27 23.95 -22.64
N HIS A 38 -25.22 23.72 -23.95
CA HIS A 38 -24.03 23.18 -24.60
C HIS A 38 -22.90 24.21 -24.50
N GLY A 39 -21.80 23.82 -23.87
CA GLY A 39 -20.62 24.65 -23.71
C GLY A 39 -19.42 23.78 -23.40
N ASP A 40 -18.22 24.33 -23.58
CA ASP A 40 -17.01 23.59 -23.26
C ASP A 40 -16.98 23.20 -21.78
N PRO A 41 -16.54 21.98 -21.45
CA PRO A 41 -16.45 21.52 -20.07
C PRO A 41 -15.62 22.47 -19.20
N LEU A 42 -16.13 22.75 -18.00
CA LEU A 42 -15.37 23.42 -16.96
C LEU A 42 -14.21 22.52 -16.49
N GLU A 43 -13.21 23.12 -15.84
CA GLU A 43 -12.01 22.40 -15.37
C GLU A 43 -12.34 21.16 -14.51
N HIS A 44 -13.32 21.26 -13.61
CA HIS A 44 -13.73 20.12 -12.78
C HIS A 44 -14.28 18.96 -13.62
N THR A 45 -15.04 19.24 -14.68
CA THR A 45 -15.61 18.25 -15.59
C THR A 45 -14.50 17.63 -16.44
N THR A 46 -13.59 18.43 -16.99
CA THR A 46 -12.41 17.96 -17.72
C THR A 46 -11.56 17.02 -16.87
N ARG A 47 -11.34 17.37 -15.60
CA ARG A 47 -10.63 16.54 -14.62
C ARG A 47 -11.35 15.21 -14.41
N ALA A 48 -12.61 15.25 -13.97
CA ALA A 48 -13.35 14.06 -13.56
C ALA A 48 -13.69 13.10 -14.70
N GLU A 49 -13.97 13.62 -15.89
CA GLU A 49 -14.48 12.81 -17.02
C GLU A 49 -13.40 12.44 -18.04
N PHE A 50 -12.30 13.21 -18.12
CA PHE A 50 -11.23 12.93 -19.08
C PHE A 50 -9.90 12.60 -18.38
N ILE A 51 -9.33 13.53 -17.60
CA ILE A 51 -7.97 13.37 -17.05
C ILE A 51 -7.89 12.18 -16.08
N ASP A 52 -8.88 12.02 -15.20
CA ASP A 52 -8.97 10.86 -14.30
C ASP A 52 -8.90 9.53 -15.07
N ASN A 53 -9.64 9.44 -16.18
CA ASN A 53 -9.71 8.22 -16.99
C ASN A 53 -8.40 7.95 -17.74
N VAL A 54 -7.70 8.99 -18.19
CA VAL A 54 -6.34 8.86 -18.75
C VAL A 54 -5.38 8.32 -17.68
N LEU A 55 -5.39 8.89 -16.47
CA LEU A 55 -4.52 8.45 -15.37
C LEU A 55 -4.84 7.02 -14.91
N ILE A 56 -6.11 6.64 -14.85
CA ILE A 56 -6.55 5.26 -14.57
C ILE A 56 -6.03 4.31 -15.67
N ALA A 57 -6.15 4.68 -16.94
CA ALA A 57 -5.65 3.88 -18.06
C ALA A 57 -4.12 3.74 -18.05
N LEU A 58 -3.39 4.72 -17.52
CA LEU A 58 -1.95 4.68 -17.25
C LEU A 58 -1.57 3.84 -16.00
N GLY A 59 -2.55 3.26 -15.32
CA GLY A 59 -2.36 2.36 -14.17
C GLY A 59 -2.28 3.05 -12.81
N TRP A 60 -2.61 4.34 -12.71
CA TRP A 60 -2.68 5.04 -11.43
C TRP A 60 -4.00 4.74 -10.72
N MET A 61 -3.96 4.48 -9.40
CA MET A 61 -5.19 4.32 -8.62
C MET A 61 -5.66 5.67 -8.02
N LEU A 62 -6.71 6.22 -8.62
CA LEU A 62 -7.42 7.40 -8.11
C LEU A 62 -8.53 6.99 -7.10
N LYS A 63 -9.06 7.96 -6.35
CA LYS A 63 -10.29 7.83 -5.55
C LYS A 63 -10.28 6.76 -4.44
N LYS A 64 -9.10 6.32 -3.99
CA LYS A 64 -8.94 5.41 -2.84
C LYS A 64 -8.11 6.06 -1.74
N PRO A 65 -8.56 6.05 -0.46
CA PRO A 65 -7.73 6.49 0.65
C PRO A 65 -6.38 5.74 0.65
N GLY A 66 -5.27 6.47 0.58
CA GLY A 66 -3.94 5.89 0.50
C GLY A 66 -3.49 5.43 -0.90
N GLY A 67 -4.27 5.73 -1.96
CA GLY A 67 -3.90 5.47 -3.35
C GLY A 67 -2.60 6.15 -3.79
N GLU A 68 -2.10 5.70 -4.94
CA GLU A 68 -0.86 6.20 -5.57
C GLU A 68 -1.05 7.55 -6.25
N MET A 69 -2.28 7.98 -6.53
CA MET A 69 -2.61 9.30 -7.07
C MET A 69 -3.52 10.06 -6.10
N ILE A 70 -3.05 11.23 -5.65
CA ILE A 70 -3.76 12.10 -4.71
C ILE A 70 -4.34 13.28 -5.49
N GLU A 71 -5.66 13.39 -5.50
CA GLU A 71 -6.39 14.54 -6.03
C GLU A 71 -6.38 15.70 -5.03
N GLU A 72 -6.27 16.93 -5.51
CA GLU A 72 -6.24 18.15 -4.69
C GLU A 72 -5.21 18.08 -3.55
N ALA A 73 -4.03 17.57 -3.89
CA ALA A 73 -2.97 17.32 -2.93
C ALA A 73 -2.52 18.63 -2.28
N ARG A 74 -2.48 18.64 -0.95
CA ARG A 74 -2.15 19.81 -0.15
C ARG A 74 -0.72 19.73 0.35
N ILE A 75 0.08 20.72 0.01
CA ILE A 75 1.42 20.90 0.59
C ILE A 75 1.34 22.14 1.48
N LYS A 76 1.41 21.91 2.79
CA LYS A 76 1.30 22.98 3.79
C LYS A 76 2.68 23.57 4.07
N ASP A 77 2.81 24.88 3.88
CA ASP A 77 3.90 25.70 4.38
C ASP A 77 3.33 26.95 5.09
N GLU A 78 3.98 28.13 4.97
CA GLU A 78 3.37 29.42 5.31
C GLU A 78 2.06 29.67 4.53
N THR A 79 2.03 29.24 3.26
CA THR A 79 0.83 29.14 2.42
C THR A 79 0.57 27.69 2.03
N THR A 80 -0.68 27.34 1.70
CA THR A 80 -1.03 25.98 1.26
C THR A 80 -1.07 25.93 -0.27
N LEU A 81 -0.24 25.06 -0.87
CA LEU A 81 -0.29 24.74 -2.29
C LEU A 81 -1.33 23.64 -2.53
N PHE A 82 -2.11 23.76 -3.62
CA PHE A 82 -3.18 22.84 -4.00
C PHE A 82 -2.92 22.27 -5.38
N LEU A 83 -2.22 21.13 -5.43
CA LEU A 83 -1.91 20.46 -6.69
C LEU A 83 -3.16 19.70 -7.16
N ASP A 84 -3.48 19.77 -8.45
CA ASP A 84 -4.64 19.03 -8.97
C ASP A 84 -4.44 17.52 -8.80
N TYR A 85 -3.26 17.02 -9.14
CA TYR A 85 -2.87 15.63 -8.96
C TYR A 85 -1.41 15.48 -8.53
N LEU A 86 -1.18 14.62 -7.53
CA LEU A 86 0.16 14.19 -7.11
C LEU A 86 0.24 12.67 -7.07
N GLY A 87 1.00 12.10 -8.01
CA GLY A 87 1.39 10.71 -8.04
C GLY A 87 2.56 10.44 -7.10
N VAL A 88 2.47 9.41 -6.26
CA VAL A 88 3.49 9.05 -5.26
C VAL A 88 3.85 7.57 -5.33
N ASN A 89 5.11 7.27 -5.01
CA ASN A 89 5.51 5.91 -4.65
C ASN A 89 4.81 5.56 -3.32
N PRO A 90 4.02 4.48 -3.26
CA PRO A 90 3.20 4.23 -2.09
C PRO A 90 3.98 3.69 -0.87
N ASP A 91 5.16 3.10 -1.07
CA ASP A 91 5.99 2.59 0.03
C ASP A 91 6.75 3.73 0.71
N ARG A 92 7.35 4.63 -0.07
CA ARG A 92 8.16 5.75 0.44
C ARG A 92 7.38 7.06 0.58
N ARG A 93 6.20 7.15 -0.02
CA ARG A 93 5.43 8.38 -0.26
C ARG A 93 6.23 9.47 -0.99
N ALA A 94 7.26 9.07 -1.73
CA ALA A 94 8.06 9.96 -2.56
C ALA A 94 7.26 10.40 -3.79
N PRO A 95 7.22 11.69 -4.13
CA PRO A 95 6.48 12.23 -5.26
C PRO A 95 7.13 11.80 -6.58
N GLN A 96 6.30 11.45 -7.57
CA GLN A 96 6.74 10.86 -8.85
C GLN A 96 6.17 11.60 -10.05
N LEU A 97 4.90 12.03 -9.97
CA LEU A 97 4.18 12.69 -11.05
C LEU A 97 3.38 13.87 -10.48
N ILE A 98 3.53 15.04 -11.07
CA ILE A 98 2.60 16.16 -10.86
C ILE A 98 1.79 16.35 -12.13
N VAL A 99 0.46 16.47 -12.02
CA VAL A 99 -0.39 16.89 -13.14
C VAL A 99 -1.15 18.13 -12.72
N GLU A 100 -0.94 19.22 -13.45
CA GLU A 100 -1.71 20.45 -13.38
C GLU A 100 -2.73 20.46 -14.53
N ALA A 101 -4.00 20.53 -14.18
CA ALA A 101 -5.11 20.45 -15.12
C ALA A 101 -5.67 21.84 -15.45
N LYS A 102 -6.31 21.94 -16.62
CA LYS A 102 -7.00 23.14 -17.10
C LYS A 102 -8.33 22.76 -17.72
N ALA A 103 -9.24 23.73 -17.84
CA ALA A 103 -10.50 23.54 -18.56
C ALA A 103 -10.27 23.17 -20.03
N TRP A 104 -11.16 22.37 -20.60
CA TRP A 104 -11.04 21.82 -21.95
C TRP A 104 -10.78 22.87 -23.03
N SER A 105 -11.45 24.01 -22.94
CA SER A 105 -11.37 25.11 -23.92
C SER A 105 -10.07 25.90 -23.89
N LYS A 106 -9.16 25.61 -22.95
CA LYS A 106 -7.94 26.40 -22.78
C LYS A 106 -6.97 26.17 -23.95
N PRO A 107 -6.51 27.25 -24.61
CA PRO A 107 -5.71 27.12 -25.82
C PRO A 107 -4.28 26.67 -25.52
N MET A 108 -3.64 26.08 -26.53
CA MET A 108 -2.21 25.77 -26.51
C MET A 108 -1.37 27.06 -26.38
N VAL A 109 -0.11 26.92 -25.94
CA VAL A 109 0.82 28.04 -25.74
C VAL A 109 0.92 28.94 -26.97
N ALA A 110 0.94 30.26 -26.72
CA ALA A 110 1.12 31.30 -27.72
C ALA A 110 2.06 32.39 -27.16
N ALA A 111 2.76 33.07 -28.08
CA ALA A 111 3.60 34.20 -27.73
C ALA A 111 2.76 35.37 -27.20
N SER A 112 3.32 36.18 -26.30
CA SER A 112 2.68 37.43 -25.86
C SER A 112 2.65 38.46 -26.99
N GLU A 113 1.72 39.41 -26.94
CA GLU A 113 1.65 40.50 -27.92
C GLU A 113 2.93 41.34 -27.92
N ALA A 114 3.54 41.57 -26.75
CA ALA A 114 4.82 42.28 -26.61
C ALA A 114 5.98 41.51 -27.26
N ALA A 115 6.05 40.19 -27.08
CA ALA A 115 7.04 39.34 -27.74
C ALA A 115 6.78 39.24 -29.26
N ALA A 116 5.52 39.30 -29.68
CA ALA A 116 5.14 39.27 -31.09
C ALA A 116 5.48 40.58 -31.83
N ALA A 117 5.41 41.72 -31.14
CA ALA A 117 5.69 43.06 -31.68
C ALA A 117 7.20 43.39 -31.76
N THR A 118 8.06 42.66 -31.05
CA THR A 118 9.51 42.82 -31.13
C THR A 118 10.00 42.09 -32.39
N GLU A 119 10.15 42.84 -33.48
CA GLU A 119 10.41 42.41 -34.87
C GLU A 119 11.20 41.08 -35.01
N GLY A 120 10.56 40.07 -35.62
CA GLY A 120 11.20 38.85 -36.12
C GLY A 120 11.34 37.67 -35.13
N GLN A 121 10.93 37.82 -33.86
CA GLN A 121 10.98 36.70 -32.89
C GLN A 121 9.70 35.85 -32.86
N SER A 122 8.54 36.42 -33.21
CA SER A 122 7.25 35.70 -33.31
C SER A 122 7.30 34.47 -34.22
N THR A 123 8.10 34.52 -35.30
CA THR A 123 8.28 33.42 -36.26
C THR A 123 9.43 32.48 -35.91
N LYS A 124 10.25 32.77 -34.89
CA LYS A 124 11.43 31.95 -34.52
C LYS A 124 11.12 30.86 -33.50
N PHE A 125 10.17 31.07 -32.60
CA PHE A 125 9.90 30.11 -31.54
C PHE A 125 8.85 29.09 -31.98
N THR A 126 9.27 27.84 -32.19
CA THR A 126 8.35 26.71 -32.13
C THR A 126 7.87 26.54 -30.68
N ARG A 127 6.76 25.81 -30.47
CA ARG A 127 6.08 25.72 -29.16
C ARG A 127 7.02 25.30 -28.01
N ILE A 128 7.95 24.38 -28.26
CA ILE A 128 8.90 23.88 -27.24
C ILE A 128 9.89 24.98 -26.79
N PRO A 129 10.69 25.60 -27.69
CA PRO A 129 11.51 26.75 -27.36
C PRO A 129 10.76 27.89 -26.67
N LEU A 130 9.50 28.14 -27.04
CA LEU A 130 8.68 29.17 -26.41
C LEU A 130 8.38 28.83 -24.93
N ILE A 131 8.02 27.58 -24.64
CA ILE A 131 7.80 27.10 -23.26
C ILE A 131 9.10 27.18 -22.46
N ALA A 132 10.23 26.74 -23.04
CA ALA A 132 11.54 26.81 -22.39
C ALA A 132 11.90 28.24 -22.01
N ALA A 133 11.78 29.20 -22.95
CA ALA A 133 12.04 30.61 -22.70
C ALA A 133 11.12 31.19 -21.60
N ALA A 134 9.85 30.78 -21.56
CA ALA A 134 8.92 31.20 -20.51
C ALA A 134 9.31 30.65 -19.12
N ILE A 135 9.82 29.41 -19.06
CA ILE A 135 10.33 28.81 -17.83
C ILE A 135 11.60 29.54 -17.37
N GLU A 136 12.54 29.82 -18.27
CA GLU A 136 13.76 30.57 -17.99
C GLU A 136 13.45 31.98 -17.46
N HIS A 137 12.52 32.68 -18.11
CA HIS A 137 12.01 33.97 -17.65
C HIS A 137 11.42 33.88 -16.23
N CYS A 138 10.63 32.84 -15.96
CA CYS A 138 10.06 32.59 -14.64
C CYS A 138 11.15 32.28 -13.58
N LYS A 139 12.17 31.49 -13.92
CA LYS A 139 13.31 31.19 -13.03
C LYS A 139 14.12 32.43 -12.69
N ALA A 140 14.27 33.36 -13.64
CA ALA A 140 14.95 34.63 -13.44
C ALA A 140 14.15 35.64 -12.61
N GLY A 141 12.93 35.30 -12.17
CA GLY A 141 12.05 36.21 -11.41
C GLY A 141 11.40 37.28 -12.29
N GLY A 142 11.31 37.05 -13.60
CA GLY A 142 10.67 37.97 -14.53
C GLY A 142 9.18 38.16 -14.24
N ALA A 143 8.69 39.38 -14.44
CA ALA A 143 7.27 39.72 -14.27
C ALA A 143 6.40 39.00 -15.32
N ILE A 144 5.16 38.65 -14.94
CA ILE A 144 4.21 37.92 -15.80
C ILE A 144 3.91 38.68 -17.09
N GLU A 145 3.82 40.00 -17.01
CA GLU A 145 3.51 40.92 -18.10
C GLU A 145 4.63 40.99 -19.14
N ALA A 146 5.88 40.74 -18.72
CA ALA A 146 7.06 40.73 -19.58
C ALA A 146 7.40 39.33 -20.11
N SER A 147 6.56 38.33 -19.84
CA SER A 147 6.78 36.95 -20.27
C SER A 147 6.74 36.82 -21.80
N PRO A 148 7.55 35.92 -22.39
CA PRO A 148 7.48 35.63 -23.82
C PRO A 148 6.17 34.94 -24.23
N VAL A 149 5.44 34.35 -23.29
CA VAL A 149 4.12 33.73 -23.51
C VAL A 149 2.98 34.59 -22.97
N THR A 150 1.75 34.30 -23.37
CA THR A 150 0.56 34.96 -22.81
C THR A 150 0.55 34.95 -21.28
N ALA A 151 -0.01 35.99 -20.66
CA ALA A 151 -0.04 36.13 -19.21
C ALA A 151 -0.72 34.94 -18.50
N GLU A 152 -1.67 34.30 -19.16
CA GLU A 152 -2.32 33.09 -18.67
C GLU A 152 -1.36 31.90 -18.60
N TRP A 153 -0.64 31.61 -19.68
CA TRP A 153 0.38 30.56 -19.71
C TRP A 153 1.54 30.83 -18.76
N ALA A 154 1.98 32.08 -18.65
CA ALA A 154 3.01 32.50 -17.71
C ALA A 154 2.62 32.17 -16.26
N ARG A 155 1.36 32.41 -15.88
CA ARG A 155 0.83 32.04 -14.56
C ARG A 155 0.79 30.53 -14.34
N TRP A 156 0.44 29.75 -15.37
CA TRP A 156 0.42 28.29 -15.26
C TRP A 156 1.82 27.71 -15.09
N ILE A 157 2.81 28.23 -15.83
CA ILE A 157 4.22 27.84 -15.68
C ILE A 157 4.73 28.19 -14.28
N ALA A 158 4.44 29.40 -13.79
CA ALA A 158 4.82 29.82 -12.44
C ALA A 158 4.20 28.90 -11.38
N LYS A 159 2.90 28.61 -11.49
CA LYS A 159 2.20 27.71 -10.57
C LYS A 159 2.79 26.29 -10.58
N LEU A 160 3.07 25.73 -11.77
CA LEU A 160 3.70 24.41 -11.88
C LEU A 160 5.12 24.40 -11.28
N ARG A 161 5.89 25.46 -11.51
CA ARG A 161 7.22 25.65 -10.89
C ARG A 161 7.12 25.64 -9.37
N ASP A 162 6.19 26.41 -8.80
CA ASP A 162 5.98 26.46 -7.35
C ASP A 162 5.64 25.08 -6.78
N TYR A 163 4.88 24.28 -7.54
CA TYR A 163 4.55 22.90 -7.15
C TYR A 163 5.75 21.98 -7.18
N VAL A 164 6.56 22.02 -8.23
CA VAL A 164 7.78 21.22 -8.34
C VAL A 164 8.79 21.60 -7.25
N VAL A 165 9.05 22.90 -7.08
CA VAL A 165 10.00 23.42 -6.09
C VAL A 165 9.52 23.15 -4.66
N GLY A 166 8.25 23.45 -4.35
CA GLY A 166 7.68 23.23 -3.03
C GLY A 166 7.63 21.75 -2.66
N THR A 167 7.29 20.88 -3.61
CA THR A 167 7.31 19.43 -3.42
C THR A 167 8.72 18.91 -3.14
N HIS A 168 9.72 19.38 -3.89
CA HIS A 168 11.12 19.02 -3.68
C HIS A 168 11.62 19.50 -2.31
N ALA A 169 11.36 20.76 -1.95
CA ALA A 169 11.81 21.34 -0.68
C ALA A 169 11.23 20.60 0.54
N LYS A 170 9.98 20.13 0.48
CA LYS A 170 9.32 19.43 1.59
C LYS A 170 9.64 17.94 1.66
N SER A 171 9.76 17.28 0.52
CA SER A 171 9.97 15.82 0.46
C SER A 171 11.43 15.42 0.41
N GLY A 172 12.34 16.31 -0.01
CA GLY A 172 13.73 16.01 -0.33
C GLY A 172 13.90 15.17 -1.62
N HIS A 173 12.83 14.96 -2.38
CA HIS A 173 12.82 14.15 -3.60
C HIS A 173 12.42 14.99 -4.80
N ALA A 174 13.16 14.86 -5.91
CA ALA A 174 12.75 15.41 -7.18
C ALA A 174 11.60 14.59 -7.77
N VAL A 175 10.60 15.26 -8.35
CA VAL A 175 9.55 14.58 -9.10
C VAL A 175 10.10 14.08 -10.43
N SER A 176 9.74 12.84 -10.79
CA SER A 176 10.20 12.20 -12.03
C SER A 176 9.56 12.84 -13.26
N ARG A 177 8.30 13.27 -13.17
CA ARG A 177 7.56 13.91 -14.26
C ARG A 177 6.67 15.04 -13.76
N ALA A 178 6.48 16.04 -14.60
CA ALA A 178 5.47 17.07 -14.41
C ALA A 178 4.68 17.24 -15.71
N VAL A 179 3.37 17.42 -15.59
CA VAL A 179 2.45 17.53 -16.72
C VAL A 179 1.57 18.76 -16.55
N LEU A 180 1.43 19.54 -17.63
CA LEU A 180 0.41 20.58 -17.75
C LEU A 180 -0.52 20.19 -18.89
N THR A 181 -1.84 20.17 -18.66
CA THR A 181 -2.79 19.70 -19.68
C THR A 181 -4.17 20.33 -19.57
N SER A 182 -4.84 20.54 -20.70
CA SER A 182 -6.28 20.86 -20.78
C SER A 182 -7.14 19.66 -21.23
N GLY A 183 -6.53 18.49 -21.43
CA GLY A 183 -7.14 17.39 -22.17
C GLY A 183 -6.96 17.52 -23.68
N GLN A 184 -7.15 18.70 -24.27
CA GLN A 184 -6.90 18.94 -25.72
C GLN A 184 -5.42 18.94 -26.09
N TRP A 185 -4.56 19.31 -25.15
CA TRP A 185 -3.11 19.26 -25.30
C TRP A 185 -2.47 18.81 -23.98
N MET A 186 -1.27 18.26 -24.06
CA MET A 186 -0.49 17.79 -22.93
C MET A 186 0.97 18.17 -23.13
N VAL A 187 1.53 18.89 -22.14
CA VAL A 187 2.96 19.18 -22.07
C VAL A 187 3.56 18.33 -20.96
N VAL A 188 4.51 17.46 -21.30
CA VAL A 188 5.23 16.61 -20.36
C VAL A 188 6.65 17.10 -20.19
N PHE A 189 7.05 17.36 -18.95
CA PHE A 189 8.43 17.64 -18.56
C PHE A 189 9.07 16.36 -18.04
N THR A 190 10.08 15.86 -18.76
CA THR A 190 10.74 14.58 -18.45
C THR A 190 11.82 14.72 -17.38
N ASP A 191 12.36 15.92 -17.19
CA ASP A 191 13.25 16.28 -16.09
C ASP A 191 12.79 17.61 -15.45
N PRO A 192 11.80 17.56 -14.54
CA PRO A 192 11.31 18.75 -13.86
C PRO A 192 12.37 19.43 -13.00
N ALA A 193 13.38 18.70 -12.52
CA ALA A 193 14.47 19.29 -11.73
C ALA A 193 15.33 20.21 -12.60
N ASN A 194 15.74 19.76 -13.80
CA ASN A 194 16.41 20.63 -14.77
C ASN A 194 15.52 21.81 -15.19
N ALA A 195 14.25 21.52 -15.51
CA ALA A 195 13.33 22.54 -15.99
C ALA A 195 13.08 23.64 -14.94
N PHE A 196 12.80 23.30 -13.68
CA PHE A 196 12.24 24.24 -12.70
C PHE A 196 13.12 24.56 -11.49
N ILE A 197 14.06 23.68 -11.12
CA ILE A 197 14.84 23.78 -9.88
C ILE A 197 16.28 24.23 -10.16
N ASN A 198 16.97 23.53 -11.05
CA ASN A 198 18.40 23.71 -11.27
C ASN A 198 18.68 25.05 -11.98
N PRO A 199 19.79 25.74 -11.65
CA PRO A 199 20.20 26.93 -12.40
C PRO A 199 20.61 26.54 -13.83
N GLY A 200 20.49 27.51 -14.76
CA GLY A 200 20.87 27.33 -16.17
C GLY A 200 19.68 27.17 -17.12
N ASP A 201 20.01 26.97 -18.40
CA ASP A 201 19.06 26.89 -19.51
C ASP A 201 18.21 25.61 -19.44
N VAL A 202 16.98 25.72 -19.91
CA VAL A 202 16.02 24.62 -19.93
C VAL A 202 16.35 23.69 -21.09
N ASN A 203 16.56 22.40 -20.80
CA ASN A 203 16.77 21.41 -21.84
C ASN A 203 15.46 21.17 -22.63
N THR A 204 15.39 21.69 -23.85
CA THR A 204 14.23 21.57 -24.73
C THR A 204 13.90 20.13 -25.11
N ALA A 205 14.89 19.21 -25.13
CA ALA A 205 14.62 17.78 -25.33
C ALA A 205 13.83 17.15 -24.19
N GLY A 206 13.81 17.80 -23.02
CA GLY A 206 13.03 17.39 -21.85
C GLY A 206 11.56 17.82 -21.89
N ILE A 207 11.11 18.50 -22.95
CA ILE A 207 9.73 18.99 -23.10
C ILE A 207 9.07 18.25 -24.26
N GLN A 208 8.03 17.47 -23.98
CA GLN A 208 7.23 16.77 -24.97
C GLN A 208 5.83 17.37 -25.05
N ILE A 209 5.31 17.53 -26.26
CA ILE A 209 3.97 18.11 -26.50
C ILE A 209 3.14 17.14 -27.32
N PHE A 210 1.99 16.76 -26.75
CA PHE A 210 0.98 15.96 -27.43
C PHE A 210 -0.26 16.81 -27.66
N LEU A 211 -0.88 16.66 -28.82
CA LEU A 211 -2.17 17.26 -29.17
C LEU A 211 -3.21 16.17 -29.29
N LEU A 212 -4.47 16.48 -28.99
CA LEU A 212 -5.56 15.51 -28.96
C LEU A 212 -5.65 14.65 -30.22
N GLU A 213 -5.46 15.26 -31.39
CA GLU A 213 -5.46 14.59 -32.69
C GLU A 213 -4.39 13.49 -32.81
N ASN A 214 -3.29 13.61 -32.08
CA ASN A 214 -2.15 12.70 -32.13
C ASN A 214 -2.08 11.74 -30.94
N TYR A 215 -2.95 11.87 -29.92
CA TYR A 215 -2.89 11.07 -28.70
C TYR A 215 -2.94 9.56 -28.96
N VAL A 216 -3.78 9.11 -29.89
CA VAL A 216 -3.91 7.68 -30.22
C VAL A 216 -2.67 7.16 -30.96
N GLU A 217 -2.14 7.94 -31.90
CA GLU A 217 -0.92 7.60 -32.65
C GLU A 217 0.31 7.57 -31.72
N GLN A 218 0.46 8.59 -30.87
CA GLN A 218 1.56 8.76 -29.92
C GLN A 218 1.31 8.11 -28.56
N SER A 219 0.28 7.27 -28.44
CA SER A 219 -0.13 6.64 -27.18
C SER A 219 0.98 5.82 -26.52
N ALA A 220 1.84 5.17 -27.32
CA ALA A 220 2.98 4.42 -26.80
C ALA A 220 3.99 5.33 -26.08
N GLU A 221 4.25 6.52 -26.62
CA GLU A 221 5.17 7.49 -26.02
C GLU A 221 4.59 8.12 -24.75
N ILE A 222 3.30 8.47 -24.78
CA ILE A 222 2.57 8.95 -23.58
C ILE A 222 2.63 7.90 -22.47
N PHE A 223 2.42 6.63 -22.81
CA PHE A 223 2.52 5.51 -21.87
C PHE A 223 3.92 5.38 -21.28
N ASP A 224 4.95 5.43 -22.13
CA ASP A 224 6.35 5.33 -21.69
C ASP A 224 6.73 6.45 -20.72
N LEU A 225 6.22 7.66 -20.97
CA LEU A 225 6.49 8.82 -20.14
C LEU A 225 5.73 8.82 -18.82
N LEU A 226 4.49 8.32 -18.76
CA LEU A 226 3.55 8.61 -17.67
C LEU A 226 2.96 7.39 -16.96
N ALA A 227 3.13 6.17 -17.48
CA ALA A 227 2.55 4.98 -16.86
C ALA A 227 3.14 4.72 -15.48
N TYR A 228 2.28 4.31 -14.53
CA TYR A 228 2.65 4.13 -13.13
C TYR A 228 3.89 3.25 -12.95
N HIS A 229 3.98 2.12 -13.64
CA HIS A 229 5.08 1.17 -13.51
C HIS A 229 6.40 1.64 -14.12
N ASN A 230 6.37 2.67 -14.98
CA ASN A 230 7.59 3.28 -15.53
C ASN A 230 8.14 4.38 -14.62
N LEU A 231 7.28 4.99 -13.81
CA LEU A 231 7.69 6.04 -12.85
C LEU A 231 7.91 5.50 -11.44
N VAL A 232 7.30 4.38 -11.09
CA VAL A 232 7.38 3.79 -9.75
C VAL A 232 8.13 2.47 -9.82
N ASP A 233 9.40 2.52 -9.43
CA ASP A 233 10.24 1.33 -9.27
C ASP A 233 9.78 0.49 -8.06
N ARG A 234 8.79 -0.36 -8.32
CA ARG A 234 8.18 -1.23 -7.32
C ARG A 234 7.78 -2.56 -7.97
N PRO A 235 8.23 -3.71 -7.42
CA PRO A 235 7.74 -5.00 -7.90
C PRO A 235 6.23 -5.14 -7.63
N PRO A 236 5.52 -5.99 -8.39
CA PRO A 236 4.15 -6.38 -8.06
C PRO A 236 4.04 -6.84 -6.60
N ASP A 237 2.84 -6.74 -5.99
CA ASP A 237 2.66 -7.14 -4.58
C ASP A 237 3.04 -8.60 -4.32
N TYR A 238 2.87 -9.46 -5.33
CA TYR A 238 3.46 -10.79 -5.43
C TYR A 238 3.65 -11.19 -6.89
N ILE A 239 4.50 -12.20 -7.11
CA ILE A 239 4.66 -12.91 -8.38
C ILE A 239 4.48 -14.41 -8.16
N VAL A 240 4.13 -15.14 -9.23
CA VAL A 240 4.17 -16.60 -9.24
C VAL A 240 5.57 -17.10 -9.58
N VAL A 241 5.88 -18.35 -9.22
CA VAL A 241 7.22 -18.94 -9.40
C VAL A 241 7.73 -18.83 -10.84
N SER A 242 6.89 -19.12 -11.83
CA SER A 242 7.25 -19.06 -13.27
C SER A 242 7.69 -17.68 -13.76
N ARG A 243 7.53 -16.64 -12.93
CA ARG A 243 7.98 -15.27 -13.23
C ARG A 243 9.22 -14.87 -12.42
N ALA A 244 9.77 -15.74 -11.57
CA ALA A 244 10.88 -15.41 -10.68
C ALA A 244 12.10 -14.87 -11.45
N ARG A 245 12.50 -15.51 -12.56
CA ARG A 245 13.62 -15.06 -13.41
C ARG A 245 13.44 -13.65 -13.98
N ALA A 246 12.21 -13.16 -14.13
CA ALA A 246 11.95 -11.81 -14.63
C ALA A 246 12.25 -10.71 -13.58
N PHE A 247 12.40 -11.07 -12.31
CA PHE A 247 12.61 -10.13 -11.20
C PHE A 247 13.86 -10.44 -10.36
N LEU A 248 14.38 -11.67 -10.44
CA LEU A 248 15.47 -12.19 -9.64
C LEU A 248 16.50 -12.89 -10.53
N ALA A 249 17.77 -12.58 -10.32
CA ALA A 249 18.92 -13.31 -10.85
C ALA A 249 19.65 -14.05 -9.72
N ALA A 250 20.26 -15.21 -10.00
CA ALA A 250 20.89 -16.07 -8.99
C ALA A 250 21.91 -15.34 -8.08
N GLY A 251 22.69 -14.39 -8.64
CA GLY A 251 23.66 -13.57 -7.87
C GLY A 251 23.09 -12.30 -7.24
N SER A 252 21.80 -11.99 -7.47
CA SER A 252 21.16 -10.77 -6.95
C SER A 252 20.46 -10.99 -5.61
N ILE A 253 20.41 -12.23 -5.11
CA ILE A 253 19.65 -12.59 -3.92
C ILE A 253 20.54 -12.45 -2.68
N LYS A 254 20.11 -11.61 -1.74
CA LYS A 254 20.76 -11.40 -0.45
C LYS A 254 20.26 -12.38 0.62
N SER A 255 18.95 -12.59 0.69
CA SER A 255 18.33 -13.50 1.65
C SER A 255 16.97 -13.98 1.19
N VAL A 256 16.54 -15.13 1.71
CA VAL A 256 15.26 -15.77 1.40
C VAL A 256 14.59 -16.13 2.72
N HIS A 257 13.31 -15.83 2.85
CA HIS A 257 12.53 -16.08 4.07
C HIS A 257 11.25 -16.79 3.69
N ARG A 258 10.82 -17.78 4.49
CA ARG A 258 9.45 -18.29 4.40
C ARG A 258 8.48 -17.20 4.86
N ALA A 259 7.33 -17.21 4.21
CA ALA A 259 6.22 -16.36 4.52
C ALA A 259 4.90 -17.10 4.28
N LEU A 260 3.83 -16.51 4.77
CA LEU A 260 2.47 -16.97 4.51
C LEU A 260 1.67 -15.80 3.95
N TRP A 261 0.94 -16.07 2.87
CA TRP A 261 -0.21 -15.24 2.53
C TRP A 261 -1.41 -15.78 3.30
N LEU A 262 -2.05 -14.91 4.04
CA LEU A 262 -3.05 -15.27 5.04
C LEU A 262 -4.34 -14.53 4.71
N ARG A 263 -5.43 -15.28 4.57
CA ARG A 263 -6.76 -14.73 4.34
C ARG A 263 -7.69 -15.15 5.46
N ARG A 264 -8.38 -14.18 6.06
CA ARG A 264 -9.38 -14.41 7.10
C ARG A 264 -10.78 -14.18 6.55
N GLN A 265 -11.57 -15.23 6.44
CA GLN A 265 -12.92 -15.15 5.89
C GLN A 265 -13.98 -15.46 6.95
N GLU A 266 -15.17 -14.87 6.79
CA GLU A 266 -16.37 -15.30 7.49
C GLU A 266 -17.04 -16.46 6.73
N GLY A 267 -17.24 -17.58 7.41
CA GLY A 267 -17.94 -18.75 6.92
C GLY A 267 -19.24 -19.00 7.67
N GLY A 268 -20.04 -19.94 7.15
CA GLY A 268 -21.32 -20.33 7.74
C GLY A 268 -22.50 -19.47 7.27
N ALA A 269 -23.68 -19.79 7.80
CA ALA A 269 -24.91 -19.04 7.53
C ALA A 269 -25.02 -17.81 8.45
N HIS A 270 -25.89 -16.86 8.12
CA HIS A 270 -26.11 -15.64 8.91
C HIS A 270 -26.46 -15.87 10.39
N PHE A 271 -27.00 -17.04 10.74
CA PHE A 271 -27.32 -17.45 12.12
C PHE A 271 -26.21 -18.26 12.81
N ARG A 272 -25.15 -18.63 12.10
CA ARG A 272 -24.00 -19.38 12.62
C ARG A 272 -22.73 -19.01 11.85
N ILE A 273 -22.32 -17.76 12.01
CA ILE A 273 -21.10 -17.21 11.42
C ILE A 273 -19.89 -17.71 12.22
N HIS A 274 -18.85 -18.15 11.53
CA HIS A 274 -17.57 -18.55 12.13
C HIS A 274 -16.39 -18.04 11.31
N PRO A 275 -15.22 -17.79 11.92
CA PRO A 275 -14.03 -17.46 11.15
C PRO A 275 -13.47 -18.70 10.43
N GLN A 276 -12.82 -18.47 9.30
CA GLN A 276 -11.94 -19.40 8.62
C GLN A 276 -10.63 -18.71 8.27
N LEU A 277 -9.51 -19.36 8.59
CA LEU A 277 -8.18 -18.92 8.18
C LEU A 277 -7.71 -19.80 7.02
N TYR A 278 -7.27 -19.16 5.94
CA TYR A 278 -6.64 -19.80 4.79
C TYR A 278 -5.19 -19.34 4.70
N LEU A 279 -4.29 -20.30 4.54
CA LEU A 279 -2.86 -20.11 4.41
C LEU A 279 -2.43 -20.52 3.01
N TYR A 280 -1.62 -19.68 2.36
CA TYR A 280 -0.94 -20.02 1.12
C TYR A 280 0.56 -19.87 1.34
N ALA A 281 1.33 -20.82 0.82
CA ALA A 281 2.77 -20.79 0.89
C ALA A 281 3.31 -19.57 0.14
N ALA A 282 4.16 -18.79 0.81
CA ALA A 282 4.85 -17.67 0.21
C ALA A 282 6.33 -17.70 0.58
N ALA A 283 7.14 -17.04 -0.24
CA ALA A 283 8.53 -16.76 0.04
C ALA A 283 8.80 -15.27 -0.17
N VAL A 284 9.59 -14.68 0.70
CA VAL A 284 10.05 -13.30 0.57
C VAL A 284 11.53 -13.33 0.27
N VAL A 285 11.89 -12.81 -0.91
CA VAL A 285 13.26 -12.76 -1.41
C VAL A 285 13.73 -11.32 -1.37
N GLN A 286 14.83 -11.07 -0.64
CA GLN A 286 15.48 -9.78 -0.61
C GLN A 286 16.63 -9.77 -1.61
N ARG A 287 16.66 -8.76 -2.48
CA ARG A 287 17.78 -8.49 -3.39
C ARG A 287 18.92 -7.75 -2.69
N VAL A 288 20.12 -7.80 -3.28
CA VAL A 288 21.32 -7.09 -2.81
C VAL A 288 21.15 -5.57 -2.77
N ASP A 289 20.33 -5.01 -3.65
CA ASP A 289 19.96 -3.58 -3.69
C ASP A 289 18.86 -3.20 -2.68
N GLY A 290 18.37 -4.16 -1.90
CA GLY A 290 17.35 -3.97 -0.88
C GLY A 290 15.90 -4.09 -1.37
N VAL A 291 15.66 -4.33 -2.65
CA VAL A 291 14.29 -4.60 -3.16
C VAL A 291 13.79 -5.93 -2.60
N VAL A 292 12.52 -5.94 -2.15
CA VAL A 292 11.86 -7.13 -1.62
C VAL A 292 10.84 -7.63 -2.63
N VAL A 293 10.97 -8.90 -3.02
CA VAL A 293 10.07 -9.59 -3.95
C VAL A 293 9.33 -10.69 -3.21
N THR A 294 8.00 -10.68 -3.30
CA THR A 294 7.16 -11.75 -2.75
C THR A 294 6.83 -12.75 -3.85
N ILE A 295 7.09 -14.03 -3.60
CA ILE A 295 6.69 -15.14 -4.47
C ILE A 295 5.58 -15.91 -3.75
N LEU A 296 4.45 -16.12 -4.42
CA LEU A 296 3.27 -16.77 -3.87
C LEU A 296 2.96 -18.03 -4.69
N ASP A 297 2.64 -19.13 -4.01
CA ASP A 297 1.94 -20.25 -4.60
C ASP A 297 0.44 -20.10 -4.35
N ASP A 298 -0.28 -19.59 -5.35
CA ASP A 298 -1.73 -19.35 -5.27
C ASP A 298 -2.59 -20.61 -5.36
N GLN A 299 -1.98 -21.78 -5.60
CA GLN A 299 -2.65 -23.08 -5.59
C GLN A 299 -2.49 -23.83 -4.27
N SER A 300 -1.63 -23.34 -3.37
CA SER A 300 -1.33 -23.97 -2.08
C SER A 300 -2.32 -23.62 -0.96
N GLU A 301 -3.62 -23.58 -1.26
CA GLU A 301 -4.62 -23.23 -0.26
C GLU A 301 -4.67 -24.27 0.87
N ASN A 302 -4.42 -23.83 2.11
CA ASN A 302 -4.46 -24.64 3.31
C ASN A 302 -5.38 -23.99 4.35
N ALA A 303 -6.57 -24.55 4.53
CA ALA A 303 -7.50 -24.11 5.57
C ALA A 303 -7.02 -24.60 6.94
N VAL A 304 -6.89 -23.69 7.92
CA VAL A 304 -6.60 -24.08 9.31
C VAL A 304 -7.80 -24.89 9.84
N PRO A 305 -7.58 -26.11 10.38
CA PRO A 305 -8.67 -26.97 10.79
C PRO A 305 -9.38 -26.44 12.04
N HIS A 306 -10.67 -26.69 12.14
CA HIS A 306 -11.43 -26.41 13.37
C HIS A 306 -11.30 -27.55 14.37
N ASP A 307 -11.01 -28.77 13.93
CA ASP A 307 -10.63 -29.87 14.82
C ASP A 307 -9.12 -29.83 15.05
N MET A 308 -8.70 -29.54 16.28
CA MET A 308 -7.29 -29.46 16.63
C MET A 308 -6.59 -30.81 16.60
N ASN A 309 -7.31 -31.93 16.54
CA ASN A 309 -6.72 -33.25 16.31
C ASN A 309 -6.10 -33.36 14.90
N GLU A 310 -6.61 -32.61 13.93
CA GLU A 310 -6.10 -32.56 12.56
C GLU A 310 -4.91 -31.59 12.41
N PHE A 311 -4.60 -30.83 13.44
CA PHE A 311 -3.65 -29.72 13.36
C PHE A 311 -2.21 -30.16 13.05
N ALA A 312 -1.79 -31.32 13.56
CA ALA A 312 -0.47 -31.88 13.22
C ALA A 312 -0.35 -32.20 11.71
N GLY A 313 -1.41 -32.79 11.13
CA GLY A 313 -1.49 -33.05 9.69
C GLY A 313 -1.51 -31.76 8.88
N HIS A 314 -2.23 -30.75 9.35
CA HIS A 314 -2.22 -29.41 8.75
C HIS A 314 -0.83 -28.76 8.77
N CYS A 315 -0.11 -28.79 9.91
CA CYS A 315 1.25 -28.26 9.99
C CYS A 315 2.19 -28.95 8.98
N ALA A 316 2.08 -30.28 8.83
CA ALA A 316 2.85 -31.03 7.85
C ALA A 316 2.49 -30.63 6.40
N ALA A 317 1.21 -30.41 6.10
CA ALA A 317 0.76 -29.97 4.78
C ALA A 317 1.30 -28.57 4.42
N VAL A 318 1.23 -27.62 5.35
CA VAL A 318 1.78 -26.26 5.17
C VAL A 318 3.31 -26.30 5.01
N GLN A 319 4.00 -27.15 5.78
CA GLN A 319 5.44 -27.37 5.64
C GLN A 319 5.79 -27.90 4.24
N ALA A 320 5.10 -28.95 3.78
CA ALA A 320 5.31 -29.54 2.47
C ALA A 320 5.04 -28.54 1.33
N ALA A 321 3.97 -27.74 1.43
CA ALA A 321 3.69 -26.68 0.45
C ALA A 321 4.78 -25.60 0.42
N SER A 322 5.28 -25.20 1.60
CA SER A 322 6.36 -24.23 1.71
C SER A 322 7.69 -24.77 1.15
N ASP A 323 8.01 -26.04 1.40
CA ASP A 323 9.18 -26.72 0.84
C ASP A 323 9.08 -26.83 -0.68
N ALA A 324 7.95 -27.28 -1.20
CA ALA A 324 7.69 -27.38 -2.64
C ALA A 324 7.83 -26.01 -3.34
N LEU A 325 7.35 -24.93 -2.72
CA LEU A 325 7.54 -23.58 -3.26
C LEU A 325 9.02 -23.17 -3.31
N LEU A 326 9.79 -23.40 -2.25
CA LEU A 326 11.22 -23.08 -2.23
C LEU A 326 12.01 -23.91 -3.25
N ASP A 327 11.69 -25.19 -3.39
CA ASP A 327 12.29 -26.08 -4.40
C ASP A 327 11.93 -25.63 -5.81
N ALA A 328 10.69 -25.21 -6.04
CA ALA A 328 10.26 -24.67 -7.32
C ALA A 328 10.97 -23.34 -7.65
N ILE A 329 11.16 -22.45 -6.67
CA ILE A 329 11.94 -21.22 -6.84
C ILE A 329 13.40 -21.55 -7.15
N LYS A 330 14.00 -22.50 -6.43
CA LYS A 330 15.38 -22.94 -6.67
C LYS A 330 15.53 -23.57 -8.05
N SER A 331 14.60 -24.42 -8.47
CA SER A 331 14.58 -25.00 -9.82
C SER A 331 14.45 -23.91 -10.88
N GLU A 332 13.60 -22.92 -10.64
CA GLU A 332 13.40 -21.79 -11.55
C GLU A 332 14.65 -20.90 -11.61
N LEU A 333 15.38 -20.66 -10.52
CA LEU A 333 16.53 -19.73 -10.51
C LEU A 333 17.88 -20.41 -10.72
N GLY A 334 17.96 -21.74 -10.54
CA GLY A 334 19.17 -22.56 -10.55
C GLY A 334 19.86 -22.62 -9.19
N GLU A 335 19.97 -21.47 -8.50
CA GLU A 335 20.53 -21.36 -7.16
C GLU A 335 19.63 -20.51 -6.26
N LEU A 336 19.60 -20.86 -4.97
CA LEU A 336 18.87 -20.14 -3.96
C LEU A 336 19.65 -20.23 -2.65
N PRO A 337 19.92 -19.11 -1.95
CA PRO A 337 20.53 -19.16 -0.62
C PRO A 337 19.69 -19.96 0.37
N GLU A 338 20.32 -20.42 1.45
CA GLU A 338 19.59 -21.05 2.55
C GLU A 338 18.55 -20.10 3.14
N VAL A 339 17.45 -20.70 3.60
CA VAL A 339 16.37 -19.95 4.24
C VAL A 339 16.90 -19.27 5.50
N SER A 340 16.76 -17.96 5.51
CA SER A 340 17.20 -17.08 6.59
C SER A 340 16.10 -16.95 7.65
N GLY A 341 16.51 -16.73 8.91
CA GLY A 341 15.57 -16.42 9.99
C GLY A 341 15.02 -14.99 9.92
N VAL A 342 13.97 -14.75 10.69
CA VAL A 342 13.28 -13.45 10.76
C VAL A 342 14.21 -12.31 11.20
N GLU A 343 15.27 -12.63 11.94
CA GLU A 343 16.34 -11.73 12.38
C GLU A 343 17.29 -11.28 11.27
N ALA A 344 17.21 -11.87 10.07
CA ALA A 344 17.91 -11.40 8.88
C ALA A 344 17.02 -10.55 7.96
N PHE A 345 15.69 -10.58 8.11
CA PHE A 345 14.78 -9.76 7.31
C PHE A 345 14.74 -8.32 7.83
N PRO A 346 15.00 -7.28 7.02
CA PRO A 346 14.99 -5.87 7.48
C PRO A 346 13.60 -5.36 7.90
N GLY A 347 12.54 -6.07 7.57
CA GLY A 347 11.16 -5.62 7.71
C GLY A 347 10.65 -4.97 6.43
N PHE A 348 9.32 -4.96 6.27
CA PHE A 348 8.66 -4.19 5.22
C PHE A 348 8.80 -2.70 5.49
N VAL A 349 8.97 -1.91 4.42
CA VAL A 349 8.89 -0.46 4.51
C VAL A 349 7.43 -0.10 4.80
N LEU A 350 7.15 0.38 6.02
CA LEU A 350 5.84 0.90 6.37
C LEU A 350 5.76 2.35 5.89
N PRO A 351 4.65 2.75 5.25
CA PRO A 351 4.47 4.14 4.85
C PRO A 351 4.45 5.03 6.10
N PRO A 352 5.06 6.23 6.04
CA PRO A 352 5.05 7.16 7.17
C PRO A 352 3.61 7.49 7.57
N THR A 353 3.30 7.33 8.85
CA THR A 353 1.98 7.65 9.41
C THR A 353 1.84 9.16 9.57
N LYS A 354 0.70 9.75 9.16
CA LYS A 354 0.40 11.17 9.41
C LYS A 354 0.46 11.45 10.91
N GLY A 355 1.22 12.45 11.31
CA GLY A 355 1.21 12.96 12.69
C GLY A 355 2.16 12.26 13.65
N ALA A 356 3.30 11.72 13.19
CA ALA A 356 4.47 11.49 14.04
C ALA A 356 5.07 12.84 14.49
N ILE A 357 4.25 13.63 15.20
CA ILE A 357 4.67 14.79 15.94
C ILE A 357 5.55 14.24 17.07
N LEU A 358 6.70 14.88 17.27
CA LEU A 358 7.55 14.76 18.46
C LEU A 358 6.72 15.09 19.70
N GLY A 359 5.98 14.09 20.20
CA GLY A 359 5.27 14.17 21.46
C GLY A 359 6.18 13.72 22.59
N VAL A 360 6.01 14.32 23.76
CA VAL A 360 6.67 14.01 25.06
C VAL A 360 6.28 12.59 25.58
N VAL A 361 5.72 11.75 24.71
CA VAL A 361 5.34 10.37 25.00
C VAL A 361 6.58 9.50 24.78
N PRO A 362 6.96 8.62 25.73
CA PRO A 362 8.04 7.66 25.51
C PRO A 362 7.84 6.94 24.18
N PRO A 363 8.91 6.69 23.41
CA PRO A 363 8.79 5.97 22.15
C PRO A 363 8.04 4.65 22.42
N ARG A 364 6.88 4.50 21.79
CA ARG A 364 6.09 3.27 21.92
C ARG A 364 6.99 2.08 21.55
N PRO A 365 6.90 0.93 22.23
CA PRO A 365 7.60 -0.28 21.84
C PRO A 365 7.02 -0.80 20.52
N VAL A 366 7.46 -0.22 19.40
CA VAL A 366 7.13 -0.68 18.05
C VAL A 366 7.75 -2.08 17.88
N PRO A 367 7.10 -3.03 17.18
CA PRO A 367 7.77 -4.24 16.75
C PRO A 367 9.10 -3.85 16.12
N LYS A 368 10.19 -4.47 16.54
CA LYS A 368 11.54 -4.10 16.07
C LYS A 368 11.63 -4.11 14.53
N ARG A 369 10.75 -4.87 13.87
CA ARG A 369 10.66 -5.04 12.42
C ARG A 369 9.22 -5.29 11.99
N ALA A 370 8.81 -4.70 10.88
CA ALA A 370 7.51 -4.95 10.26
C ALA A 370 7.54 -6.27 9.49
N LEU A 371 7.12 -7.38 10.10
CA LEU A 371 7.04 -8.68 9.43
C LEU A 371 5.65 -8.98 8.85
N LEU A 372 4.67 -8.14 9.15
CA LEU A 372 3.31 -8.21 8.62
C LEU A 372 3.10 -7.05 7.63
N LYS A 373 2.58 -7.37 6.44
CA LYS A 373 2.11 -6.40 5.46
C LYS A 373 0.66 -6.72 5.10
N SER A 374 -0.26 -5.78 5.30
CA SER A 374 -1.63 -5.91 4.81
C SER A 374 -1.68 -5.78 3.29
N TYR A 375 -2.53 -6.57 2.64
CA TYR A 375 -2.78 -6.41 1.22
C TYR A 375 -3.66 -5.18 0.98
N ARG A 376 -3.24 -4.29 0.09
CA ARG A 376 -3.86 -2.96 -0.04
C ARG A 376 -5.26 -2.99 -0.64
N LEU A 377 -5.56 -4.02 -1.42
CA LEU A 377 -6.87 -4.17 -2.05
C LEU A 377 -7.89 -4.82 -1.11
N ARG A 378 -7.46 -5.46 -0.02
CA ARG A 378 -8.31 -6.29 0.84
C ARG A 378 -7.87 -6.25 2.30
N ALA A 379 -8.76 -5.79 3.18
CA ALA A 379 -8.48 -5.67 4.61
C ALA A 379 -8.37 -7.03 5.33
N ASP A 380 -8.87 -8.10 4.72
CA ASP A 380 -8.88 -9.46 5.25
C ASP A 380 -7.66 -10.31 4.84
N GLU A 381 -6.70 -9.72 4.13
CA GLU A 381 -5.54 -10.42 3.59
C GLU A 381 -4.21 -9.80 4.06
N PHE A 382 -3.26 -10.68 4.38
CA PHE A 382 -1.98 -10.30 4.98
C PHE A 382 -0.85 -11.17 4.44
N LEU A 383 0.33 -10.59 4.26
CA LEU A 383 1.59 -11.29 4.07
C LEU A 383 2.37 -11.26 5.38
N LEU A 384 2.68 -12.43 5.93
CA LEU A 384 3.41 -12.59 7.19
C LEU A 384 4.72 -13.33 6.95
N VAL A 385 5.86 -12.71 7.27
CA VAL A 385 7.18 -13.34 7.21
C VAL A 385 7.44 -14.14 8.49
N THR A 386 7.75 -15.42 8.31
CA THR A 386 7.96 -16.40 9.39
C THR A 386 9.42 -16.90 9.47
N GLY A 387 10.28 -16.47 8.54
CA GLY A 387 11.71 -16.76 8.54
C GLY A 387 11.96 -18.21 8.14
N VAL A 388 12.44 -19.03 9.08
CA VAL A 388 12.69 -20.46 8.82
C VAL A 388 11.44 -21.34 8.99
N ALA A 389 10.43 -20.87 9.74
CA ALA A 389 9.22 -21.64 10.02
C ALA A 389 8.23 -21.56 8.86
N ALA A 390 7.62 -22.67 8.46
CA ALA A 390 6.56 -22.67 7.44
C ALA A 390 5.22 -22.16 7.98
N HIS A 391 4.97 -22.30 9.29
CA HIS A 391 3.72 -21.86 9.93
C HIS A 391 3.98 -20.76 10.97
N PHE A 392 3.00 -19.88 11.20
CA PHE A 392 3.04 -18.89 12.30
C PHE A 392 2.65 -19.45 13.69
N LEU A 393 2.11 -20.67 13.74
CA LEU A 393 1.66 -21.37 14.93
C LEU A 393 2.65 -22.48 15.24
N LEU A 394 2.86 -22.73 16.52
CA LEU A 394 3.56 -23.92 16.99
C LEU A 394 2.56 -25.07 17.09
N GLN A 395 3.02 -26.31 16.86
CA GLN A 395 2.20 -27.51 17.04
C GLN A 395 1.65 -27.58 18.47
N GLU A 396 2.49 -27.24 19.45
CA GLU A 396 2.13 -27.14 20.87
C GLU A 396 2.69 -25.83 21.46
N PRO A 397 2.05 -25.27 22.50
CA PRO A 397 2.59 -24.13 23.22
C PRO A 397 3.91 -24.49 23.91
N THR A 398 4.86 -23.56 23.86
CA THR A 398 6.13 -23.68 24.62
C THR A 398 5.96 -23.70 26.13
N VAL A 399 4.76 -23.41 26.63
CA VAL A 399 4.41 -23.45 28.05
C VAL A 399 3.03 -24.07 28.20
N ALA A 400 2.99 -25.30 28.71
CA ALA A 400 1.77 -26.02 29.06
C ALA A 400 2.01 -26.85 30.33
N PRO A 401 1.04 -26.95 31.27
CA PRO A 401 -0.27 -26.31 31.26
C PRO A 401 -0.20 -24.80 31.55
N CYS A 402 -1.21 -24.04 31.12
CA CYS A 402 -1.29 -22.60 31.33
C CYS A 402 -2.73 -22.16 31.63
N ALA A 403 -2.98 -21.54 32.79
CA ALA A 403 -4.30 -20.98 33.13
C ALA A 403 -4.81 -19.97 32.09
N GLY A 404 -3.89 -19.32 31.36
CA GLY A 404 -4.23 -18.40 30.27
C GLY A 404 -5.08 -19.03 29.17
N HIS A 405 -5.00 -20.34 28.93
CA HIS A 405 -5.74 -21.01 27.85
C HIS A 405 -7.24 -21.13 28.15
N ASP A 406 -7.64 -20.99 29.41
CA ASP A 406 -9.04 -21.07 29.84
C ASP A 406 -9.50 -19.78 30.52
N TRP A 407 -10.58 -19.20 30.01
CA TRP A 407 -11.15 -17.97 30.55
C TRP A 407 -11.62 -18.14 32.00
N GLY A 408 -12.23 -19.28 32.34
CA GLY A 408 -12.72 -19.55 33.70
C GLY A 408 -11.58 -19.62 34.71
N MET A 409 -10.44 -20.19 34.31
CA MET A 409 -9.22 -20.17 35.13
C MET A 409 -8.68 -18.75 35.32
N CYS A 410 -8.67 -17.93 34.26
CA CYS A 410 -8.29 -16.52 34.37
C CYS A 410 -9.27 -15.72 35.24
N ASP A 411 -10.57 -16.04 35.21
CA ASP A 411 -11.59 -15.36 35.99
C ASP A 411 -11.45 -15.63 37.49
N VAL A 412 -11.16 -16.88 37.88
CA VAL A 412 -10.79 -17.25 39.25
C VAL A 412 -9.57 -16.44 39.74
N LEU A 413 -8.62 -16.15 38.84
CA LEU A 413 -7.44 -15.32 39.11
C LEU A 413 -7.70 -13.81 38.97
N ARG A 414 -8.93 -13.39 38.65
CA ARG A 414 -9.33 -12.00 38.38
C ARG A 414 -8.50 -11.32 37.28
N SER A 415 -8.03 -12.11 36.34
CA SER A 415 -7.18 -11.69 35.22
C SER A 415 -7.75 -12.04 33.85
N SER A 416 -9.04 -12.36 33.77
CA SER A 416 -9.76 -12.64 32.51
C SER A 416 -9.89 -11.40 31.61
N LYS A 417 -9.77 -11.61 30.29
CA LYS A 417 -10.06 -10.63 29.23
C LYS A 417 -11.51 -10.84 28.77
N GLY A 418 -12.25 -9.73 28.67
CA GLY A 418 -13.66 -9.75 28.22
C GLY A 418 -14.65 -10.18 29.31
N ALA A 419 -15.94 -10.13 28.98
CA ALA A 419 -17.02 -10.39 29.92
C ALA A 419 -17.37 -11.88 30.12
N GLY A 420 -16.81 -12.77 29.29
CA GLY A 420 -17.11 -14.20 29.34
C GLY A 420 -16.23 -15.03 28.40
N PRO A 421 -16.32 -16.37 28.49
CA PRO A 421 -15.52 -17.28 27.67
C PRO A 421 -15.93 -17.23 26.20
N ILE A 422 -14.96 -17.40 25.30
CA ILE A 422 -15.21 -17.63 23.87
C ILE A 422 -15.57 -19.11 23.68
N LEU A 423 -16.87 -19.41 23.73
CA LEU A 423 -17.39 -20.79 23.64
C LEU A 423 -17.49 -21.31 22.19
N ALA A 424 -17.55 -20.40 21.22
CA ALA A 424 -17.56 -20.71 19.79
C ALA A 424 -16.54 -19.81 19.09
N ARG A 425 -15.94 -20.30 18.00
CA ARG A 425 -15.03 -19.52 17.15
C ARG A 425 -15.75 -18.25 16.71
N SER A 426 -15.10 -17.11 16.82
CA SER A 426 -15.74 -15.80 16.69
C SER A 426 -15.11 -14.93 15.61
N VAL A 427 -15.97 -14.23 14.88
CA VAL A 427 -15.55 -13.14 13.97
C VAL A 427 -15.37 -11.83 14.72
N LYS A 428 -16.11 -11.63 15.83
CA LYS A 428 -16.02 -10.46 16.69
C LYS A 428 -16.28 -10.85 18.15
N PRO A 429 -15.26 -10.84 19.03
CA PRO A 429 -13.85 -10.52 18.75
C PRO A 429 -13.21 -11.50 17.76
N MET A 430 -12.06 -11.13 17.18
CA MET A 430 -11.36 -11.98 16.21
C MET A 430 -10.70 -13.15 16.95
N SER A 431 -11.39 -14.28 17.04
CA SER A 431 -10.91 -15.44 17.79
C SER A 431 -11.20 -16.73 17.05
N PHE A 432 -10.19 -17.28 16.39
CA PHE A 432 -10.28 -18.60 15.79
C PHE A 432 -10.32 -19.67 16.88
N PHE A 433 -9.54 -19.53 17.95
CA PHE A 433 -9.47 -20.51 19.04
C PHE A 433 -10.51 -20.23 20.14
N ARG A 434 -11.06 -21.28 20.74
CA ARG A 434 -12.04 -21.20 21.83
C ARG A 434 -11.34 -21.28 23.19
N SER A 435 -12.00 -20.80 24.23
CA SER A 435 -11.56 -21.01 25.61
C SER A 435 -11.37 -22.51 25.89
N GLY A 436 -10.24 -22.87 26.47
CA GLY A 436 -9.84 -24.24 26.76
C GLY A 436 -8.95 -24.88 25.69
N GLU A 437 -8.80 -24.28 24.51
CA GLU A 437 -7.86 -24.76 23.49
C GLU A 437 -6.44 -24.20 23.73
N ASP A 438 -5.42 -24.99 23.42
CA ASP A 438 -4.02 -24.66 23.75
C ASP A 438 -3.47 -23.41 23.05
N HIS A 439 -4.05 -23.04 21.91
CA HIS A 439 -3.67 -21.83 21.18
C HIS A 439 -4.46 -20.60 21.63
N HIS A 440 -5.42 -20.73 22.53
CA HIS A 440 -6.21 -19.61 23.07
C HIS A 440 -5.47 -18.93 24.23
N CYS A 441 -5.67 -17.63 24.41
CA CYS A 441 -5.26 -16.90 25.60
C CYS A 441 -6.32 -15.90 26.05
N ALA A 442 -6.85 -16.08 27.25
CA ALA A 442 -7.83 -15.22 27.90
C ALA A 442 -7.21 -14.28 28.96
N HIS A 443 -5.88 -14.24 29.11
CA HIS A 443 -5.24 -13.49 30.19
C HIS A 443 -5.12 -11.99 29.86
N ARG A 444 -5.85 -11.12 30.57
CA ARG A 444 -5.91 -9.65 30.37
C ARG A 444 -4.55 -8.98 30.28
N VAL A 445 -3.64 -9.26 31.22
CA VAL A 445 -2.29 -8.66 31.21
C VAL A 445 -1.50 -9.01 29.95
N VAL A 446 -1.69 -10.22 29.40
CA VAL A 446 -1.03 -10.63 28.16
C VAL A 446 -1.63 -9.84 27.00
N HIS A 447 -2.96 -9.72 26.94
CA HIS A 447 -3.66 -8.93 25.93
C HIS A 447 -3.24 -7.46 25.93
N ASP A 448 -3.26 -6.81 27.09
CA ASP A 448 -2.92 -5.39 27.21
C ASP A 448 -1.46 -5.13 26.77
N ARG A 449 -0.54 -6.03 27.12
CA ARG A 449 0.87 -5.92 26.68
C ARG A 449 1.08 -6.25 25.19
N ARG A 450 0.17 -6.99 24.55
CA ARG A 450 0.24 -7.35 23.13
C ARG A 450 -0.16 -6.22 22.20
N GLU A 451 -1.01 -5.29 22.66
CA GLU A 451 -1.65 -4.25 21.84
C GLU A 451 -0.66 -3.46 20.96
N GLU A 452 0.54 -3.22 21.47
CA GLU A 452 1.54 -2.39 20.79
C GLU A 452 2.58 -3.19 19.98
N ARG A 453 2.62 -4.52 20.12
CA ARG A 453 3.77 -5.34 19.66
C ARG A 453 3.39 -6.61 18.89
N CYS A 454 2.16 -7.09 19.02
CA CYS A 454 1.77 -8.39 18.46
C CYS A 454 1.48 -8.29 16.96
N LEU A 455 2.31 -8.94 16.16
CA LEU A 455 2.18 -8.98 14.70
C LEU A 455 0.97 -9.79 14.21
N VAL A 456 0.37 -10.64 15.05
CA VAL A 456 -0.76 -11.51 14.66
C VAL A 456 -2.11 -10.95 15.09
N MET A 457 -2.12 -10.00 16.04
CA MET A 457 -3.33 -9.36 16.55
C MET A 457 -4.25 -8.76 15.47
N PRO A 458 -3.75 -8.21 14.34
CA PRO A 458 -4.62 -7.68 13.28
C PRO A 458 -5.60 -8.68 12.66
N PHE A 459 -5.37 -9.99 12.79
CA PHE A 459 -6.27 -11.03 12.26
C PHE A 459 -6.64 -12.12 13.27
N GLU A 460 -5.93 -12.22 14.40
CA GLU A 460 -6.23 -13.16 15.49
C GLU A 460 -5.91 -12.55 16.86
N GLU A 461 -6.95 -12.09 17.54
CA GLU A 461 -6.87 -11.32 18.78
C GLU A 461 -6.55 -12.22 19.98
N PHE A 462 -7.00 -13.48 20.00
CA PHE A 462 -6.90 -14.35 21.19
C PHE A 462 -5.80 -15.43 21.09
N LEU A 463 -4.90 -15.37 20.10
CA LEU A 463 -3.76 -16.29 20.01
C LEU A 463 -2.81 -16.17 21.21
N CYS A 464 -2.49 -17.33 21.82
CA CYS A 464 -1.46 -17.46 22.84
C CYS A 464 -0.07 -17.15 22.28
N CYS A 465 0.65 -16.20 22.89
CA CYS A 465 2.03 -15.87 22.50
C CYS A 465 2.98 -17.07 22.61
N ARG A 466 2.72 -18.00 23.54
CA ARG A 466 3.54 -19.21 23.73
C ARG A 466 3.29 -20.28 22.68
N ALA A 467 2.23 -20.14 21.87
CA ALA A 467 1.87 -21.01 20.76
C ALA A 467 2.17 -20.37 19.39
N CYS A 468 2.94 -19.27 19.35
CA CYS A 468 3.28 -18.54 18.13
C CYS A 468 4.79 -18.57 17.86
N VAL A 469 5.19 -18.82 16.62
CA VAL A 469 6.62 -18.86 16.23
C VAL A 469 7.30 -17.49 16.37
N LEU A 470 6.52 -16.41 16.28
CA LEU A 470 7.01 -15.02 16.35
C LEU A 470 7.18 -14.52 17.79
N GLN A 471 7.10 -15.40 18.80
CA GLN A 471 7.22 -14.99 20.20
C GLN A 471 8.52 -14.24 20.51
N ARG A 472 9.66 -14.65 19.92
CA ARG A 472 10.96 -13.99 20.11
C ARG A 472 11.12 -12.69 19.31
N VAL A 473 10.22 -12.44 18.35
CA VAL A 473 10.16 -11.17 17.62
C VAL A 473 9.37 -10.15 18.43
N CYS A 474 8.23 -10.58 18.99
CA CYS A 474 7.32 -9.71 19.73
C CYS A 474 7.84 -9.41 21.15
N TRP A 475 8.66 -10.28 21.72
CA TRP A 475 9.09 -10.20 23.12
C TRP A 475 10.59 -10.45 23.25
N ALA A 476 11.25 -9.68 24.12
CA ALA A 476 12.57 -10.07 24.61
C ALA A 476 12.46 -11.30 25.52
N GLU A 477 13.55 -12.04 25.68
CA GLU A 477 13.57 -13.27 26.49
C GLU A 477 13.18 -13.03 27.95
N ALA A 478 13.69 -11.95 28.55
CA ALA A 478 13.31 -11.53 29.91
C ALA A 478 11.81 -11.18 30.02
N GLU A 479 11.23 -10.55 28.99
CA GLU A 479 9.80 -10.21 28.98
C GLU A 479 8.93 -11.45 28.85
N LEU A 480 9.33 -12.43 28.02
CA LEU A 480 8.67 -13.73 27.93
C LEU A 480 8.63 -14.39 29.31
N GLY A 481 9.77 -14.44 30.01
CA GLY A 481 9.86 -14.99 31.37
C GLY A 481 8.96 -14.28 32.38
N GLY A 482 8.70 -12.98 32.19
CA GLY A 482 7.80 -12.17 33.02
C GLY A 482 6.32 -12.19 32.59
N LEU A 483 5.94 -13.00 31.60
CA LEU A 483 4.53 -13.23 31.28
C LEU A 483 3.90 -14.17 32.30
N PRO A 484 2.61 -13.97 32.65
CA PRO A 484 1.86 -14.86 33.54
C PRO A 484 1.45 -16.16 32.83
N CYS A 485 2.40 -16.82 32.16
CA CYS A 485 2.22 -18.10 31.48
C CYS A 485 2.66 -19.23 32.42
N GLY A 486 2.10 -20.43 32.25
CA GLY A 486 2.55 -21.62 33.00
C GLY A 486 2.01 -21.72 34.43
N THR A 487 1.17 -20.77 34.88
CA THR A 487 0.50 -20.89 36.17
C THR A 487 -0.59 -21.95 36.06
N ALA A 488 -0.40 -23.09 36.74
CA ALA A 488 -1.47 -24.07 36.94
C ALA A 488 -2.48 -23.56 37.98
N SER A 489 -3.73 -24.01 37.86
CA SER A 489 -4.83 -23.66 38.77
C SER A 489 -4.43 -23.90 40.24
N PRO A 490 -4.77 -23.00 41.18
CA PRO A 490 -4.73 -23.37 42.59
C PRO A 490 -5.77 -24.48 42.80
N VAL A 491 -5.29 -25.71 42.99
CA VAL A 491 -6.13 -26.86 43.36
C VAL A 491 -7.03 -26.41 44.51
N ARG A 492 -8.36 -26.44 44.28
CA ARG A 492 -9.34 -26.24 45.36
C ARG A 492 -9.01 -27.26 46.45
N ARG A 493 -8.49 -26.80 47.59
CA ARG A 493 -8.47 -27.62 48.81
C ARG A 493 -9.92 -27.99 49.10
N ASN A 494 -10.27 -29.26 48.93
CA ASN A 494 -11.53 -29.81 49.39
C ASN A 494 -11.66 -29.49 50.88
N VAL A 495 -12.54 -28.55 51.24
CA VAL A 495 -13.01 -28.41 52.61
C VAL A 495 -14.10 -29.47 52.79
N ALA A 496 -13.66 -30.69 53.07
CA ALA A 496 -14.48 -31.66 53.76
C ALA A 496 -14.42 -31.33 55.25
N ASN A 497 -15.55 -30.89 55.81
CA ASN A 497 -16.04 -31.07 57.19
C ASN A 497 -16.81 -29.84 57.66
N SER A 498 -18.14 -29.95 57.68
CA SER A 498 -18.95 -29.35 58.73
C SER A 498 -19.94 -30.40 59.18
N GLU A 499 -19.78 -30.79 60.44
CA GLU A 499 -20.53 -31.78 61.18
C GLU A 499 -22.04 -31.57 61.05
N LYS A 500 -22.77 -32.65 60.72
CA LYS A 500 -24.20 -32.72 60.99
C LYS A 500 -24.38 -33.01 62.48
N VAL A 501 -24.56 -31.95 63.26
CA VAL A 501 -25.07 -32.04 64.62
C VAL A 501 -26.54 -32.50 64.57
N SER A 502 -26.78 -33.62 65.25
CA SER A 502 -28.06 -34.21 65.56
C SER A 502 -28.90 -33.28 66.44
N ILE A 503 -30.14 -33.01 66.03
CA ILE A 503 -31.17 -32.47 66.92
C ILE A 503 -32.31 -33.49 66.99
N GLY A 504 -32.47 -34.05 68.18
CA GLY A 504 -33.48 -35.02 68.54
C GLY A 504 -34.89 -34.44 68.58
N LYS A 505 -35.85 -35.34 68.38
CA LYS A 505 -37.29 -35.13 68.58
C LYS A 505 -37.66 -35.13 70.06
N ARG A 506 -38.57 -34.23 70.45
CA ARG A 506 -39.76 -34.35 71.34
C ARG A 506 -39.96 -33.09 72.20
N PRO A 507 -41.19 -32.78 72.67
CA PRO A 507 -42.42 -33.60 72.72
C PRO A 507 -43.33 -33.47 71.51
#